data_AF-A0A2R2W8M1-F1
#
_entry.id   AF-A0A2R2W8M1-F1
#
_cell.length_a   1.000
_cell.length_b   1.000
_cell.length_c   1.000
_cell.angle_alpha   90.00
_cell.angle_beta   90.00
_cell.angle_gamma   90.00
#
_symmetry.space_group_name_H-M   'P 1'
#
loop_
_entity.id
_entity.type
_entity.pdbx_description
1 polymer ?
#
loop_
_entity_poly.entity_id
_entity_poly.type
_entity_poly.pdbx_seq_one_letter_code
_entity_poly.pdbx_strand_id
1 'polypeptide(L)'
;MAVDGSHPGCFVHATRLYAVPSDSGFDVDSTRDSYLRASVSRDRHLRSHLSQGVLLGGLAGGLFLTVAARFGARVDQPAALILLFVFGFAVGVAAGIGIRLQQPDLPPRVEGERLPAVEVPVEIAGRAPADATADELVLWSLLLRRLRAARVAVDEIPFAQDAPAAATTTGTVSTAGVGALAELSYLTARNDFAPVAELLGLPLPD
;
A
#
# COMPACT_ATOMS: atom_id res chain seq x y z
N MET A 1 29.52 10.65 1.86
CA MET A 1 28.52 11.05 0.84
C MET A 1 27.33 10.12 1.01
N ALA A 2 26.11 10.60 0.78
CA ALA A 2 24.92 9.75 0.81
C ALA A 2 24.89 8.84 -0.42
N VAL A 3 24.32 7.64 -0.28
CA VAL A 3 24.12 6.72 -1.40
C VAL A 3 22.90 7.17 -2.21
N ASP A 4 23.07 7.26 -3.52
CA ASP A 4 22.00 7.66 -4.45
C ASP A 4 21.89 6.67 -5.63
N GLY A 5 21.10 7.05 -6.65
CA GLY A 5 20.88 6.21 -7.84
C GLY A 5 22.11 6.00 -8.73
N SER A 6 23.26 6.61 -8.44
CA SER A 6 24.51 6.36 -9.15
C SER A 6 25.28 5.14 -8.61
N HIS A 7 24.85 4.60 -7.48
CA HIS A 7 25.45 3.42 -6.88
C HIS A 7 25.24 2.17 -7.77
N PRO A 8 26.29 1.35 -8.04
CA PRO A 8 26.25 0.28 -9.05
C PRO A 8 25.21 -0.81 -8.79
N GLY A 9 24.75 -0.97 -7.55
CA GLY A 9 23.71 -1.94 -7.19
C GLY A 9 22.33 -1.32 -6.91
N CYS A 10 22.13 -0.04 -7.27
CA CYS A 10 20.90 0.68 -6.95
C CYS A 10 20.29 1.38 -8.16
N PHE A 11 18.98 1.65 -8.08
CA PHE A 11 18.27 2.47 -9.05
C PHE A 11 17.19 3.30 -8.36
N VAL A 12 16.78 4.40 -8.99
CA VAL A 12 15.69 5.25 -8.50
C VAL A 12 14.42 4.99 -9.30
N HIS A 13 13.29 4.78 -8.61
CA HIS A 13 11.97 4.67 -9.21
C HIS A 13 10.94 5.40 -8.34
N ALA A 14 10.09 6.24 -8.95
CA ALA A 14 9.05 7.00 -8.24
C ALA A 14 9.57 7.71 -6.97
N THR A 15 10.69 8.44 -7.10
CA THR A 15 11.40 9.19 -6.04
C THR A 15 11.92 8.34 -4.86
N ARG A 16 11.97 7.01 -5.01
CA ARG A 16 12.50 6.08 -4.00
C ARG A 16 13.75 5.39 -4.53
N LEU A 17 14.71 5.12 -3.64
CA LEU A 17 15.90 4.35 -3.96
C LEU A 17 15.60 2.87 -3.75
N TYR A 18 16.04 2.04 -4.69
CA TYR A 18 15.93 0.59 -4.62
C TYR A 18 17.32 -0.02 -4.76
N ALA A 19 17.63 -1.02 -3.93
CA ALA A 19 18.82 -1.85 -4.03
C ALA A 19 18.45 -3.23 -4.58
N VAL A 20 19.27 -3.74 -5.49
CA VAL A 20 19.12 -5.08 -6.06
C VAL A 20 20.05 -6.03 -5.29
N PRO A 21 19.52 -7.09 -4.65
CA PRO A 21 20.36 -8.08 -3.98
C PRO A 21 21.30 -8.75 -4.97
N SER A 22 22.56 -8.93 -4.59
CA SER A 22 23.58 -9.51 -5.48
C SER A 22 23.30 -10.99 -5.79
N ASP A 23 22.64 -11.69 -4.88
CA ASP A 23 22.23 -13.09 -5.00
C ASP A 23 20.98 -13.30 -5.87
N SER A 24 20.35 -12.22 -6.32
CA SER A 24 19.10 -12.29 -7.09
C SER A 24 19.30 -12.85 -8.52
N GLY A 25 20.52 -12.80 -9.05
CA GLY A 25 20.82 -13.21 -10.42
C GLY A 25 20.29 -12.24 -11.49
N PHE A 26 19.78 -11.07 -11.09
CA PHE A 26 19.29 -10.03 -11.99
C PHE A 26 20.19 -8.80 -11.97
N ASP A 27 20.34 -8.18 -13.13
CA ASP A 27 21.07 -6.92 -13.27
C ASP A 27 20.19 -5.71 -12.89
N VAL A 28 20.82 -4.61 -12.47
CA VAL A 28 20.14 -3.39 -12.04
C VAL A 28 19.29 -2.78 -13.15
N ASP A 29 19.79 -2.74 -14.39
CA ASP A 29 19.04 -2.18 -15.51
C ASP A 29 17.81 -3.04 -15.85
N SER A 30 17.98 -4.36 -15.84
CA SER A 30 16.88 -5.30 -16.08
C SER A 30 15.78 -5.18 -15.00
N THR A 31 16.19 -4.97 -13.76
CA THR A 31 15.31 -4.80 -12.61
C THR A 31 14.59 -3.45 -12.69
N ARG A 32 15.31 -2.37 -12.98
CA ARG A 32 14.74 -1.04 -13.22
C ARG A 32 13.69 -1.06 -14.32
N ASP A 33 13.96 -1.75 -15.43
CA ASP A 33 13.02 -1.88 -16.55
C ASP A 33 11.77 -2.67 -16.17
N SER A 34 11.88 -3.65 -15.28
CA SER A 34 10.71 -4.36 -14.75
C SER A 34 9.79 -3.43 -13.93
N TYR A 35 10.37 -2.52 -13.14
CA TYR A 35 9.62 -1.54 -12.35
C TYR A 35 8.95 -0.48 -13.24
N LEU A 36 9.67 0.00 -14.27
CA LEU A 36 9.10 0.93 -15.25
C LEU A 36 7.93 0.28 -16.00
N ARG A 37 8.10 -0.95 -16.50
CA ARG A 37 7.00 -1.68 -17.17
C ARG A 37 5.79 -1.92 -16.27
N ALA A 38 6.02 -2.28 -15.01
CA ALA A 38 4.95 -2.47 -14.03
C ALA A 38 4.21 -1.15 -13.69
N SER A 39 4.88 0.00 -13.76
CA SER A 39 4.21 1.30 -13.56
C SER A 39 3.29 1.67 -14.74
N VAL A 40 3.72 1.41 -15.97
CA VAL A 40 2.95 1.69 -17.18
C VAL A 40 1.70 0.79 -17.29
N SER A 41 1.81 -0.49 -16.89
CA SER A 41 0.65 -1.39 -16.86
C SER A 41 -0.39 -0.94 -15.82
N ARG A 42 0.06 -0.47 -14.65
CA ARG A 42 -0.80 0.05 -13.57
C ARG A 42 -1.66 1.23 -14.02
N ASP A 43 -1.06 2.22 -14.68
CA ASP A 43 -1.78 3.41 -15.14
C ASP A 43 -2.85 3.06 -16.18
N ARG A 44 -2.58 2.06 -17.03
CA ARG A 44 -3.52 1.61 -18.05
C ARG A 44 -4.72 0.89 -17.43
N HIS A 45 -4.50 0.03 -16.43
CA HIS A 45 -5.58 -0.68 -15.75
C HIS A 45 -6.42 0.23 -14.86
N LEU A 46 -5.81 1.15 -14.11
CA LEU A 46 -6.54 2.11 -13.28
C LEU A 46 -7.50 2.96 -14.11
N ARG A 47 -7.04 3.49 -15.25
CA ARG A 47 -7.91 4.29 -16.16
C ARG A 47 -9.08 3.49 -16.71
N SER A 48 -8.87 2.21 -17.06
CA SER A 48 -9.93 1.35 -17.59
C SER A 48 -10.96 0.93 -16.51
N HIS A 49 -10.52 0.71 -15.28
CA HIS A 49 -11.41 0.27 -14.19
C HIS A 49 -12.19 1.45 -13.58
N LEU A 50 -11.60 2.66 -13.60
CA LEU A 50 -12.24 3.91 -13.20
C LEU A 50 -13.48 4.19 -14.05
N SER A 51 -13.40 4.01 -15.38
CA SER A 51 -14.56 4.24 -16.25
C SER A 51 -15.69 3.25 -15.98
N GLN A 52 -15.39 1.96 -15.79
CA GLN A 52 -16.45 0.95 -15.70
C GLN A 52 -17.25 1.01 -14.39
N GLY A 53 -16.57 1.20 -13.26
CA GLY A 53 -17.23 1.28 -11.94
C GLY A 53 -18.09 2.54 -11.79
N VAL A 54 -17.59 3.68 -12.28
CA VAL A 54 -18.32 4.96 -12.24
C VAL A 54 -19.52 4.92 -13.18
N LEU A 55 -19.39 4.32 -14.37
CA LEU A 55 -20.49 4.14 -15.30
C LEU A 55 -21.58 3.20 -14.74
N LEU A 56 -21.20 2.11 -14.06
CA LEU A 56 -22.16 1.24 -13.38
C LEU A 56 -22.90 1.97 -12.27
N GLY A 57 -22.19 2.76 -11.46
CA GLY A 57 -22.79 3.57 -10.40
C GLY A 57 -23.79 4.59 -10.93
N GLY A 58 -23.45 5.27 -12.03
CA GLY A 58 -24.35 6.17 -12.75
C GLY A 58 -25.59 5.44 -13.28
N LEU A 59 -25.40 4.32 -13.98
CA LEU A 59 -26.53 3.53 -14.51
C LEU A 59 -27.48 3.06 -13.41
N ALA A 60 -26.94 2.56 -12.29
CA ALA A 60 -27.73 2.12 -11.15
C ALA A 60 -28.51 3.28 -10.52
N GLY A 61 -27.88 4.44 -10.32
CA GLY A 61 -28.54 5.63 -9.77
C GLY A 61 -29.65 6.18 -10.67
N GLY A 62 -29.40 6.24 -11.98
CA GLY A 62 -30.39 6.68 -12.97
C GLY A 62 -31.59 5.74 -13.05
N LEU A 63 -31.34 4.43 -13.11
CA LEU A 63 -32.41 3.42 -13.07
C LEU A 63 -33.21 3.49 -11.78
N PHE A 64 -32.55 3.64 -10.63
CA PHE A 64 -33.21 3.70 -9.33
C PHE A 64 -34.21 4.86 -9.25
N LEU A 65 -33.82 6.08 -9.62
CA LEU A 65 -34.72 7.23 -9.60
C LEU A 65 -35.87 7.09 -10.61
N THR A 66 -35.59 6.52 -11.78
CA THR A 66 -36.61 6.32 -12.82
C THR A 66 -37.67 5.31 -12.38
N VAL A 67 -37.24 4.20 -11.79
CA VAL A 67 -38.14 3.15 -11.25
C VAL A 67 -38.93 3.69 -10.06
N ALA A 68 -38.28 4.39 -9.13
CA ALA A 68 -38.94 4.99 -7.97
C ALA A 68 -40.00 6.03 -8.38
N ALA A 69 -39.72 6.87 -9.37
CA ALA A 69 -40.67 7.86 -9.86
C ALA A 69 -41.87 7.23 -10.60
N ARG A 70 -41.62 6.19 -11.39
CA ARG A 70 -42.67 5.49 -12.13
C ARG A 70 -43.60 4.70 -11.20
N PHE A 71 -43.04 3.90 -10.29
CA PHE A 71 -43.84 3.02 -9.43
C PHE A 71 -44.31 3.69 -8.13
N GLY A 72 -43.53 4.61 -7.57
CA GLY A 72 -43.87 5.31 -6.33
C GLY A 72 -44.73 6.55 -6.56
N ALA A 73 -44.37 7.38 -7.54
CA ALA A 73 -45.03 8.67 -7.79
C ALA A 73 -45.95 8.67 -9.03
N ARG A 74 -46.06 7.54 -9.76
CA ARG A 74 -46.86 7.39 -11.00
C ARG A 74 -46.58 8.48 -12.04
N VAL A 75 -45.32 8.88 -12.17
CA VAL A 75 -44.90 9.83 -13.19
C VAL A 75 -44.80 9.09 -14.52
N ASP A 76 -45.74 9.34 -15.43
CA ASP A 76 -45.78 8.69 -16.76
C ASP A 76 -45.27 9.59 -17.89
N GLN A 77 -44.95 10.85 -17.60
CA GLN A 77 -44.43 11.77 -18.59
C GLN A 77 -43.00 11.39 -19.01
N PRO A 78 -42.74 11.11 -20.30
CA PRO A 78 -41.45 10.60 -20.75
C PRO A 78 -40.31 11.61 -20.54
N ALA A 79 -40.58 12.91 -20.72
CA ALA A 79 -39.60 13.96 -20.48
C ALA A 79 -39.17 14.04 -19.01
N ALA A 80 -40.11 13.86 -18.08
CA ALA A 80 -39.82 13.86 -16.64
C ALA A 80 -38.96 12.64 -16.25
N LEU A 81 -39.26 11.46 -16.80
CA LEU A 81 -38.51 10.23 -16.55
C LEU A 81 -37.06 10.32 -17.07
N ILE A 82 -36.85 10.92 -18.26
CA ILE A 82 -35.50 11.15 -18.80
C ILE A 82 -34.71 12.09 -17.89
N LEU A 83 -35.33 13.18 -17.42
CA LEU A 83 -34.66 14.14 -16.55
C LEU A 83 -34.28 13.53 -15.19
N LEU A 84 -35.16 12.71 -14.63
CA LEU A 84 -34.89 11.94 -13.41
C LEU A 84 -33.77 10.92 -13.60
N PHE A 85 -33.73 10.24 -14.75
CA PHE A 85 -32.63 9.33 -15.09
C PHE A 85 -31.29 10.06 -15.14
N VAL A 86 -31.23 11.19 -15.83
CA VAL A 86 -30.00 12.00 -15.93
C VAL A 86 -29.54 12.49 -14.57
N PHE A 87 -30.48 12.93 -13.72
CA PHE A 87 -30.17 13.36 -12.36
C PHE A 87 -29.63 12.21 -11.51
N GLY A 88 -30.28 11.04 -11.56
CA GLY A 88 -29.84 9.85 -10.84
C GLY A 88 -28.50 9.33 -11.33
N PHE A 89 -28.24 9.44 -12.63
CA PHE A 89 -26.94 9.12 -13.22
C PHE A 89 -25.84 10.04 -12.70
N ALA A 90 -26.08 11.36 -12.68
CA ALA A 90 -25.11 12.31 -12.18
C ALA A 90 -24.80 12.09 -10.69
N VAL A 91 -25.83 11.84 -9.87
CA VAL A 91 -25.68 11.52 -8.44
C VAL A 91 -24.94 10.20 -8.25
N GLY A 92 -25.26 9.16 -9.02
CA GLY A 92 -24.59 7.86 -8.95
C GLY A 92 -23.11 7.94 -9.35
N VAL A 93 -22.78 8.76 -10.35
CA VAL A 93 -21.39 9.07 -10.74
C VAL A 93 -20.67 9.78 -9.60
N ALA A 94 -21.27 10.83 -9.03
CA ALA A 94 -20.67 11.60 -7.94
C ALA A 94 -20.43 10.73 -6.68
N ALA A 95 -21.39 9.87 -6.33
CA ALA A 95 -21.25 8.91 -5.23
C ALA A 95 -20.17 7.86 -5.51
N GLY A 96 -20.12 7.33 -6.73
CA GLY A 96 -19.09 6.38 -7.15
C GLY A 96 -17.68 6.96 -7.09
N ILE A 97 -17.52 8.24 -7.45
CA ILE A 97 -16.27 8.98 -7.29
C ILE A 97 -15.96 9.18 -5.79
N GLY A 98 -16.93 9.61 -4.99
CA GLY A 98 -16.76 9.88 -3.55
C GLY A 98 -16.34 8.66 -2.73
N ILE A 99 -17.00 7.51 -2.95
CA ILE A 99 -16.67 6.24 -2.28
C ILE A 99 -15.25 5.78 -2.66
N ARG A 100 -14.83 6.01 -3.91
CA ARG A 100 -13.49 5.64 -4.37
C ARG A 100 -12.40 6.54 -3.81
N LEU A 101 -12.68 7.84 -3.63
CA LEU A 101 -11.75 8.76 -2.95
C LEU A 101 -11.58 8.42 -1.47
N GLN A 102 -12.54 7.73 -0.85
CA GLN A 102 -12.51 7.33 0.56
C GLN A 102 -11.94 5.92 0.80
N GLN A 103 -11.78 5.09 -0.23
CA GLN A 103 -11.06 3.83 -0.10
C GLN A 103 -9.55 4.12 -0.14
N PRO A 104 -8.81 3.97 0.97
CA PRO A 104 -7.35 4.01 0.92
C PRO A 104 -6.90 2.91 -0.04
N ASP A 105 -5.94 3.24 -0.90
CA ASP A 105 -5.33 2.34 -1.88
C ASP A 105 -5.13 0.93 -1.30
N LEU A 106 -6.04 -0.01 -1.60
CA LEU A 106 -5.72 -1.42 -1.47
C LEU A 106 -4.49 -1.62 -2.38
N PRO A 107 -3.36 -2.14 -1.89
CA PRO A 107 -2.19 -2.33 -2.73
C PRO A 107 -2.61 -3.21 -3.92
N PRO A 108 -2.64 -2.67 -5.15
CA PRO A 108 -3.16 -3.42 -6.27
C PRO A 108 -2.21 -4.58 -6.56
N ARG A 109 -2.81 -5.74 -6.79
CA ARG A 109 -2.13 -6.97 -7.22
C ARG A 109 -1.23 -6.62 -8.42
N VAL A 110 0.08 -6.78 -8.24
CA VAL A 110 1.08 -6.40 -9.24
C VAL A 110 1.02 -7.43 -10.38
N GLU A 111 0.25 -7.13 -11.42
CA GLU A 111 0.31 -7.86 -12.70
C GLU A 111 1.44 -7.27 -13.55
N GLY A 112 2.58 -7.97 -13.49
CA GLY A 112 3.87 -7.59 -14.06
C GLY A 112 4.95 -7.96 -13.06
N GLU A 113 5.61 -9.09 -13.27
CA GLU A 113 6.60 -9.66 -12.35
C GLU A 113 7.73 -8.64 -12.12
N ARG A 114 7.64 -7.89 -11.02
CA ARG A 114 8.71 -7.01 -10.58
C ARG A 114 9.85 -7.91 -10.16
N LEU A 115 11.00 -7.69 -10.76
CA LEU A 115 12.21 -8.37 -10.35
C LEU A 115 12.56 -7.98 -8.91
N PRO A 116 13.23 -8.86 -8.15
CA PRO A 116 13.52 -8.63 -6.74
C PRO A 116 14.35 -7.37 -6.54
N ALA A 117 13.80 -6.42 -5.78
CA ALA A 117 14.53 -5.24 -5.30
C ALA A 117 13.94 -4.81 -3.96
N VAL A 118 14.78 -4.21 -3.11
CA VAL A 118 14.39 -3.72 -1.79
C VAL A 118 14.46 -2.21 -1.77
N GLU A 119 13.39 -1.57 -1.32
CA GLU A 119 13.36 -0.12 -1.12
C GLU A 119 14.32 0.25 0.02
N VAL A 120 15.24 1.16 -0.27
CA VAL A 120 16.19 1.70 0.71
C VAL A 120 15.56 2.95 1.34
N PRO A 121 15.25 2.93 2.65
CA PRO A 121 14.71 4.09 3.35
C PRO A 121 15.68 5.27 3.28
N VAL A 122 15.12 6.48 3.21
CA VAL A 122 15.88 7.73 3.08
C VAL A 122 16.88 7.91 4.23
N GLU A 123 16.53 7.44 5.43
CA GLU A 123 17.40 7.52 6.60
C GLU A 123 18.67 6.68 6.44
N ILE A 124 18.55 5.53 5.77
CA ILE A 124 19.67 4.64 5.47
C ILE A 124 20.47 5.23 4.31
N ALA A 125 19.82 5.57 3.20
CA ALA A 125 20.48 6.15 2.04
C ALA A 125 21.29 7.41 2.39
N GLY A 126 20.74 8.27 3.26
CA GLY A 126 21.36 9.52 3.69
C GLY A 126 22.55 9.37 4.64
N ARG A 127 22.67 8.23 5.34
CA ARG A 127 23.71 7.97 6.35
C ARG A 127 24.70 6.87 5.94
N ALA A 128 24.35 6.06 4.95
CA ALA A 128 25.18 4.98 4.45
C ALA A 128 26.53 5.51 3.95
N PRO A 129 27.63 4.78 4.22
CA PRO A 129 28.93 5.13 3.66
C PRO A 129 28.92 4.90 2.14
N ALA A 130 29.79 5.62 1.41
CA ALA A 130 29.75 5.65 -0.06
C ALA A 130 30.22 4.33 -0.70
N ASP A 131 30.94 3.51 0.06
CA ASP A 131 31.42 2.17 -0.29
C ASP A 131 30.48 1.06 0.20
N ALA A 132 29.32 1.40 0.78
CA ALA A 132 28.32 0.42 1.18
C ALA A 132 27.86 -0.41 -0.02
N THR A 133 27.92 -1.72 0.11
CA THR A 133 27.45 -2.65 -0.92
C THR A 133 25.92 -2.66 -1.02
N ALA A 134 25.38 -3.13 -2.14
CA ALA A 134 23.94 -3.28 -2.32
C ALA A 134 23.32 -4.20 -1.26
N ASP A 135 24.02 -5.28 -0.89
CA ASP A 135 23.56 -6.25 0.10
C ASP A 135 23.54 -5.66 1.52
N GLU A 136 24.49 -4.80 1.86
CA GLU A 136 24.46 -4.05 3.12
C GLU A 136 23.25 -3.11 3.18
N LEU A 137 22.96 -2.39 2.10
CA LEU A 137 21.76 -1.53 2.01
C LEU A 137 20.47 -2.35 2.12
N VAL A 138 20.42 -3.53 1.49
CA VAL A 138 19.31 -4.49 1.61
C VAL A 138 19.17 -4.97 3.05
N LEU A 139 20.27 -5.38 3.69
CA LEU A 139 20.25 -5.87 5.07
C LEU A 139 19.76 -4.78 6.04
N TRP A 140 20.33 -3.59 5.97
CA TRP A 140 19.97 -2.48 6.85
C TRP A 140 18.52 -2.05 6.65
N SER A 141 18.03 -2.02 5.40
CA SER A 141 16.64 -1.68 5.09
C SER A 141 15.65 -2.72 5.60
N LEU A 142 15.98 -4.01 5.51
CA LEU A 142 15.16 -5.09 6.08
C LEU A 142 15.08 -5.01 7.60
N LEU A 143 16.21 -4.75 8.27
CA LEU A 143 16.25 -4.59 9.73
C LEU A 143 15.42 -3.39 10.20
N LEU A 144 15.56 -2.24 9.54
CA LEU A 144 14.77 -1.05 9.86
C LEU A 144 13.27 -1.28 9.61
N ARG A 145 12.92 -1.97 8.51
CA ARG A 145 11.52 -2.30 8.21
C ARG A 145 10.93 -3.26 9.25
N ARG A 146 11.70 -4.26 9.69
CA ARG A 146 11.30 -5.20 10.74
C ARG A 146 11.08 -4.48 12.07
N LEU A 147 11.98 -3.57 12.45
CA LEU A 147 11.83 -2.74 13.64
C LEU A 147 10.56 -1.88 13.59
N ARG A 148 10.31 -1.21 12.45
CA ARG A 148 9.08 -0.40 12.25
C ARG A 148 7.83 -1.26 12.33
N ALA A 149 7.82 -2.43 11.70
CA ALA A 149 6.68 -3.35 11.76
C ALA A 149 6.42 -3.85 13.19
N ALA A 150 7.48 -4.20 13.93
CA ALA A 150 7.34 -4.63 15.32
C ALA A 150 6.83 -3.50 16.23
N ARG A 151 7.26 -2.26 16.00
CA ARG A 151 6.76 -1.09 16.72
C ARG A 151 5.27 -0.86 16.47
N VAL A 152 4.84 -0.89 15.21
CA VAL A 152 3.41 -0.77 14.85
C VAL A 152 2.61 -1.89 15.52
N ALA A 153 3.12 -3.12 15.54
CA ALA A 153 2.45 -4.24 16.18
C ALA A 153 2.29 -4.04 17.70
N VAL A 154 3.24 -3.38 18.37
CA VAL A 154 3.13 -3.01 19.80
C VAL A 154 2.14 -1.86 20.00
N ASP A 155 2.19 -0.83 19.15
CA ASP A 155 1.33 0.35 19.24
C ASP A 155 -0.16 0.00 18.94
N GLU A 156 -0.42 -1.05 18.16
CA GLU A 156 -1.78 -1.50 17.78
C GLU A 156 -2.44 -2.46 18.80
N ILE A 157 -1.70 -2.99 19.78
CA ILE A 157 -2.23 -3.89 20.84
C ILE A 157 -3.49 -3.33 21.53
N PRO A 158 -3.59 -2.02 21.87
CA PRO A 158 -4.76 -1.46 22.55
C PRO A 158 -6.03 -1.51 21.68
N PHE A 159 -5.91 -1.46 20.35
CA PHE A 159 -7.06 -1.39 19.44
C PHE A 159 -7.66 -2.76 19.10
N ALA A 160 -6.90 -3.85 19.31
CA ALA A 160 -7.44 -5.21 19.21
C ALA A 160 -8.39 -5.57 20.37
N GLN A 161 -8.37 -4.80 21.47
CA GLN A 161 -9.22 -5.03 22.65
C GLN A 161 -10.68 -4.58 22.43
N ASP A 162 -10.93 -3.64 21.51
CA ASP A 162 -12.26 -3.05 21.26
C ASP A 162 -13.02 -3.70 20.09
N ALA A 163 -12.43 -4.69 19.40
CA ALA A 163 -13.13 -5.40 18.33
C ALA A 163 -14.21 -6.33 18.93
N PRO A 164 -15.49 -6.20 18.55
CA PRO A 164 -16.54 -7.09 19.07
C PRO A 164 -16.20 -8.52 18.67
N ALA A 165 -16.10 -9.39 19.67
CA ALA A 165 -15.72 -10.79 19.55
C ALA A 165 -16.72 -11.56 18.65
N ALA A 166 -16.52 -11.48 17.34
CA ALA A 166 -17.11 -12.39 16.38
C ALA A 166 -16.32 -13.70 16.46
N ALA A 167 -16.91 -14.68 17.14
CA ALA A 167 -16.35 -16.01 17.32
C ALA A 167 -15.87 -16.61 15.98
N THR A 168 -14.59 -16.97 15.90
CA THR A 168 -14.12 -17.99 14.97
C THR A 168 -13.03 -18.82 15.65
N THR A 169 -13.30 -20.12 15.67
CA THR A 169 -12.59 -21.19 16.36
C THR A 169 -11.22 -21.46 15.75
N THR A 170 -10.14 -21.08 16.42
CA THR A 170 -8.81 -21.75 16.34
C THR A 170 -7.91 -21.21 17.43
N GLY A 171 -7.50 -22.05 18.39
CA GLY A 171 -6.47 -21.79 19.41
C GLY A 171 -6.58 -20.45 20.15
N THR A 172 -7.09 -20.44 21.38
CA THR A 172 -7.11 -19.24 22.23
C THR A 172 -5.68 -18.79 22.55
N VAL A 173 -5.07 -18.00 21.69
CA VAL A 173 -3.93 -17.15 22.04
C VAL A 173 -4.50 -16.09 22.95
N SER A 174 -4.12 -16.10 24.23
CA SER A 174 -4.58 -15.07 25.16
C SER A 174 -4.11 -13.70 24.65
N THR A 175 -4.92 -12.66 24.82
CA THR A 175 -4.55 -11.29 24.46
C THR A 175 -3.26 -10.84 25.17
N ALA A 176 -3.04 -11.32 26.40
CA ALA A 176 -1.79 -11.17 27.12
C ALA A 176 -0.60 -11.87 26.42
N GLY A 177 -0.82 -13.03 25.81
CA GLY A 177 0.18 -13.75 25.01
C GLY A 177 0.49 -13.06 23.68
N VAL A 178 -0.49 -12.43 23.04
CA VAL A 178 -0.27 -11.60 21.84
C VAL A 178 0.57 -10.37 22.18
N GLY A 179 0.25 -9.69 23.29
CA GLY A 179 1.02 -8.54 23.75
C GLY A 179 2.46 -8.89 24.10
N ALA A 180 2.68 -9.96 24.89
CA ALA A 180 4.02 -10.42 25.23
C ALA A 180 4.85 -10.84 23.99
N LEU A 181 4.21 -11.46 22.99
CA LEU A 181 4.88 -11.84 21.75
C LEU A 181 5.26 -10.60 20.92
N ALA A 182 4.38 -9.60 20.84
CA ALA A 182 4.64 -8.34 20.16
C ALA A 182 5.81 -7.58 20.81
N GLU A 183 5.81 -7.45 22.14
CA GLU A 183 6.92 -6.85 22.90
C GLU A 183 8.24 -7.60 22.68
N LEU A 184 8.23 -8.93 22.74
CA LEU A 184 9.42 -9.75 22.48
C LEU A 184 9.93 -9.58 21.04
N SER A 185 9.01 -9.48 20.07
CA SER A 185 9.36 -9.22 18.67
C SER A 185 10.00 -7.84 18.48
N TYR A 186 9.51 -6.82 19.21
CA TYR A 186 10.07 -5.48 19.22
C TYR A 186 11.46 -5.45 19.84
N LEU A 187 11.64 -6.04 21.03
CA LEU A 187 12.95 -6.11 21.68
C LEU A 187 13.99 -6.84 20.81
N THR A 188 13.58 -7.94 20.17
CA THR A 188 14.45 -8.67 19.25
C THR A 188 14.83 -7.81 18.05
N ALA A 189 13.85 -7.19 17.38
CA ALA A 189 14.11 -6.33 16.24
C ALA A 189 14.95 -5.09 16.59
N ARG A 190 14.77 -4.54 17.80
CA ARG A 190 15.58 -3.45 18.33
C ARG A 190 17.04 -3.88 18.53
N ASN A 191 17.27 -5.03 19.15
CA ASN A 191 18.61 -5.56 19.35
C ASN A 191 19.30 -5.89 18.02
N ASP A 192 18.57 -6.45 17.05
CA ASP A 192 19.09 -6.75 15.72
C ASP A 192 19.46 -5.46 14.93
N PHE A 193 18.71 -4.37 15.10
CA PHE A 193 18.96 -3.09 14.44
C PHE A 193 19.99 -2.20 15.15
N ALA A 194 20.22 -2.40 16.46
CA ALA A 194 21.16 -1.61 17.26
C ALA A 194 22.56 -1.41 16.64
N PRO A 195 23.27 -2.46 16.15
CA PRO A 195 24.59 -2.26 15.54
C PRO A 195 24.54 -1.43 14.26
N VAL A 196 23.46 -1.55 13.48
CA VAL A 196 23.25 -0.75 12.26
C VAL A 196 22.97 0.70 12.62
N ALA A 197 22.17 0.94 13.67
CA ALA A 197 21.88 2.27 14.15
C ALA A 197 23.16 2.98 14.63
N GLU A 198 24.02 2.28 15.37
CA GLU A 198 25.32 2.79 15.80
C GLU A 198 26.22 3.11 14.60
N LEU A 199 26.35 2.18 13.65
CA LEU A 199 27.18 2.34 12.45
C LEU A 199 26.74 3.53 11.58
N LEU A 200 25.43 3.76 11.45
CA LEU A 200 24.86 4.86 10.65
C LEU A 200 24.58 6.13 11.46
N GLY A 201 24.90 6.13 12.77
CA GLY A 201 24.59 7.20 13.71
C GLY A 201 23.08 7.50 13.84
N LEU A 202 22.22 6.55 13.51
CA LEU A 202 20.77 6.70 13.55
C LEU A 202 20.26 6.63 15.00
N PRO A 203 19.20 7.38 15.35
CA PRO A 203 18.60 7.26 16.66
C PRO A 203 17.96 5.87 16.80
N LEU A 204 18.28 5.19 17.90
CA LEU A 204 17.46 4.06 18.31
C LEU A 204 16.12 4.60 18.83
N PRO A 205 14.98 4.07 18.36
CA PRO A 205 13.71 4.38 19.00
C PRO A 205 13.72 3.85 20.44
N ASP A 206 13.26 4.69 21.37
CA ASP A 206 13.10 4.35 22.79
C ASP A 206 12.09 3.22 23.01
#